data_AF-A0A2S6SXQ5-F1
#
_entry.id   AF-A0A2S6SXQ5-F1
#
_cell.length_a   1.000
_cell.length_b   1.000
_cell.length_c   1.000
_cell.angle_alpha   90.00
_cell.angle_beta   90.00
_cell.angle_gamma   90.00
#
_symmetry.space_group_name_H-M   'P 1'
#
loop_
_entity.id
_entity.type
_entity.pdbx_description
1 polymer ?
#
loop_
_entity_poly.entity_id
_entity_poly.type
_entity_poly.pdbx_seq_one_letter_code
_entity_poly.pdbx_strand_id
1 'polypeptide(L)'
;YLRSNKAEKEFWKKTIVHLKQEKDDFHHAINIIKKYDCIADTIDRARHFANVAIDSLGSFKDNNYKIGLINLIQSSLNRLN
;
A
#
# COMPACT_ATOMS: atom_id res chain seq x y z
N TYR A 1 -10.48 -5.50 6.26
CA TYR A 1 -11.89 -5.88 6.46
C TYR A 1 -12.09 -7.40 6.54
N LEU A 2 -11.66 -8.20 5.55
CA LEU A 2 -11.86 -9.66 5.59
C LEU A 2 -11.19 -10.35 6.78
N ARG A 3 -9.97 -9.94 7.14
CA ARG A 3 -9.24 -10.46 8.31
C ARG A 3 -9.76 -9.94 9.66
N SER A 4 -10.60 -8.91 9.64
CA SER A 4 -11.07 -8.25 10.85
C SER A 4 -12.12 -9.09 11.58
N ASN A 5 -12.07 -9.12 12.91
CA ASN A 5 -13.12 -9.73 13.72
C ASN A 5 -14.39 -8.84 13.77
N LYS A 6 -15.43 -9.28 14.48
CA LYS A 6 -16.70 -8.54 14.58
C LYS A 6 -16.53 -7.14 15.16
N ALA A 7 -15.79 -6.98 16.25
CA ALA A 7 -15.59 -5.68 16.90
C ALA A 7 -14.82 -4.70 16.00
N GLU A 8 -13.76 -5.19 15.35
CA GLU A 8 -12.97 -4.39 14.40
C GLU A 8 -13.79 -3.99 13.17
N LYS A 9 -14.69 -4.85 12.68
CA LYS A 9 -15.61 -4.50 11.58
C LYS A 9 -16.56 -3.38 11.97
N GLU A 10 -17.14 -3.44 13.17
CA GLU A 10 -17.98 -2.35 13.69
C GLU A 10 -17.18 -1.06 13.90
N PHE A 11 -15.93 -1.17 14.38
CA PHE A 11 -15.02 -0.03 14.45
C PHE A 11 -14.81 0.62 13.08
N TRP A 12 -14.50 -0.15 12.03
CA TRP A 12 -14.34 0.40 10.68
C TRP A 12 -15.63 1.00 10.14
N LYS A 13 -16.79 0.42 10.46
CA LYS A 13 -18.09 0.98 10.08
C LYS A 13 -18.33 2.33 10.78
N LYS A 14 -18.06 2.44 12.07
CA LYS A 14 -18.13 3.71 12.82
C LYS A 14 -17.23 4.78 12.19
N THR A 15 -15.95 4.47 11.99
CA THR A 15 -14.91 5.46 11.67
C THR A 15 -14.81 5.81 10.19
N ILE A 16 -15.04 4.86 9.28
CA ILE A 16 -14.89 5.04 7.83
C ILE A 16 -16.23 5.20 7.13
N VAL A 17 -17.26 4.42 7.49
CA VAL A 17 -18.57 4.50 6.82
C VAL A 17 -19.41 5.64 7.39
N HIS A 18 -19.47 5.76 8.72
CA HIS A 18 -20.25 6.82 9.38
C HIS A 18 -19.44 8.08 9.69
N LEU A 19 -18.12 8.06 9.43
CA LEU A 19 -17.20 9.19 9.67
C LEU A 19 -17.25 9.71 11.11
N LYS A 20 -17.62 8.86 12.08
CA LYS A 20 -17.64 9.20 13.50
C LYS A 20 -16.31 8.81 14.12
N GLN A 21 -15.44 9.79 14.34
CA GLN A 21 -14.08 9.58 14.82
C GLN A 21 -13.85 10.28 16.15
N GLU A 22 -13.17 9.60 17.06
CA GLU A 22 -12.74 10.08 18.36
C GLU A 22 -11.20 10.10 18.45
N LYS A 23 -10.65 10.75 19.49
CA LYS A 23 -9.22 11.01 19.65
C LYS A 23 -8.33 9.75 19.50
N ASP A 24 -8.78 8.61 20.01
CA ASP A 24 -7.99 7.38 20.04
C ASP A 24 -8.24 6.44 18.85
N ASP A 25 -9.21 6.76 17.98
CA ASP A 25 -9.59 5.89 16.87
C ASP A 25 -8.43 5.73 15.86
N PHE A 26 -7.59 6.76 15.68
CA PHE A 26 -6.41 6.65 14.82
C PHE A 26 -5.40 5.63 15.37
N HIS A 27 -5.09 5.68 16.66
CA HIS A 27 -4.20 4.71 17.29
C HIS A 27 -4.75 3.29 17.20
N HIS A 28 -6.07 3.13 17.41
CA HIS A 28 -6.74 1.84 17.26
C HIS A 28 -6.67 1.31 15.81
N ALA A 29 -6.91 2.17 14.82
CA ALA A 29 -6.79 1.83 13.40
C ALA A 29 -5.38 1.33 13.06
N ILE A 30 -4.34 2.04 13.51
CA ILE A 30 -2.94 1.64 13.31
C ILE A 30 -2.67 0.28 13.96
N ASN A 31 -3.19 0.02 15.16
CA ASN A 31 -3.02 -1.28 15.83
C ASN A 31 -3.67 -2.43 15.06
N ILE A 32 -4.88 -2.23 14.52
CA ILE A 32 -5.53 -3.24 13.67
C ILE A 32 -4.71 -3.48 12.39
N ILE A 33 -4.25 -2.42 11.73
CA ILE A 33 -3.43 -2.50 10.51
C ILE A 33 -2.15 -3.29 10.76
N LYS A 34 -1.46 -3.03 11.88
CA LYS A 34 -0.25 -3.76 12.30
C LYS A 34 -0.54 -5.21 12.67
N LYS A 35 -1.62 -5.46 13.42
CA LYS A 35 -2.04 -6.81 13.85
C LYS A 35 -2.18 -7.79 12.67
N TYR A 36 -2.62 -7.30 11.52
CA TYR A 36 -2.85 -8.11 10.33
C TYR A 36 -1.79 -7.92 9.24
N ASP A 37 -0.67 -7.27 9.58
CA ASP A 37 0.46 -6.98 8.69
C ASP A 37 0.06 -6.37 7.34
N CYS A 38 -0.96 -5.50 7.36
CA CYS A 38 -1.53 -4.92 6.15
C CYS A 38 -0.53 -4.02 5.40
N ILE A 39 0.48 -3.47 6.10
CA ILE A 39 1.50 -2.60 5.50
C ILE A 39 2.44 -3.43 4.62
N ALA A 40 2.95 -4.56 5.12
CA ALA A 40 3.81 -5.45 4.33
C ALA A 40 3.10 -5.95 3.08
N ASP A 41 1.86 -6.43 3.23
CA ASP A 41 1.02 -6.85 2.09
C ASP A 41 0.82 -5.74 1.04
N THR A 42 0.68 -4.49 1.49
CA THR A 42 0.52 -3.34 0.60
C THR A 42 1.81 -3.05 -0.14
N ILE A 43 2.97 -3.13 0.54
CA ILE A 43 4.29 -2.96 -0.07
C ILE A 43 4.56 -4.08 -1.08
N ASP A 44 4.25 -5.32 -0.77
CA ASP A 44 4.45 -6.45 -1.69
C ASP A 44 3.58 -6.31 -2.94
N ARG A 45 2.34 -5.86 -2.79
CA ARG A 45 1.48 -5.54 -3.93
C ARG A 45 2.03 -4.37 -4.74
N ALA A 46 2.60 -3.34 -4.12
CA ALA A 46 3.26 -2.24 -4.84
C ALA A 46 4.48 -2.74 -5.64
N ARG A 47 5.31 -3.62 -5.05
CA ARG A 47 6.45 -4.26 -5.74
C ARG A 47 6.00 -5.08 -6.95
N HIS A 48 4.90 -5.82 -6.83
CA HIS A 48 4.34 -6.56 -7.94
C HIS A 48 4.00 -5.64 -9.12
N PHE A 49 3.28 -4.54 -8.89
CA PHE A 49 2.95 -3.60 -9.96
C PHE A 49 4.17 -2.89 -10.56
N ALA A 50 5.18 -2.58 -9.73
CA ALA A 50 6.44 -2.04 -10.22
C ALA A 50 7.17 -3.02 -11.15
N ASN A 51 7.22 -4.30 -10.80
CA ASN A 51 7.80 -5.34 -11.66
C ASN A 51 7.04 -5.44 -12.98
N VAL A 52 5.71 -5.48 -12.95
CA VAL A 52 4.87 -5.50 -14.16
C VAL A 52 5.16 -4.27 -15.05
N ALA A 53 5.32 -3.09 -14.45
CA ALA A 53 5.63 -1.88 -15.20
C ALA A 53 7.04 -1.94 -15.83
N ILE A 54 8.04 -2.44 -15.10
CA ILE A 54 9.41 -2.63 -15.62
C ILE A 54 9.43 -3.67 -16.75
N ASP A 55 8.76 -4.80 -16.58
CA ASP A 55 8.66 -5.86 -17.59
C ASP A 55 7.97 -5.35 -18.86
N SER A 56 6.95 -4.51 -18.72
CA SER A 56 6.26 -3.86 -19.86
C SER A 56 7.18 -2.94 -20.65
N LEU A 57 8.29 -2.46 -20.07
CA LEU A 57 9.29 -1.67 -20.78
C LEU A 57 10.31 -2.54 -21.53
N GLY A 58 10.32 -3.87 -21.31
CA GLY A 58 11.27 -4.81 -21.89
C GLY A 58 11.31 -4.82 -23.42
N SER A 59 10.17 -4.56 -24.08
CA SER A 59 10.06 -4.51 -25.54
C SER A 59 10.72 -3.29 -26.19
N PHE A 60 11.03 -2.25 -25.42
CA PHE A 60 11.66 -1.03 -25.93
C PHE A 60 13.18 -1.17 -25.95
N LYS A 61 13.82 -0.55 -26.96
CA LYS A 61 15.28 -0.43 -27.03
C LYS A 61 15.81 0.32 -25.81
N ASP A 62 17.02 -0.04 -25.38
CA ASP A 62 17.68 0.65 -24.28
C ASP A 62 18.07 2.06 -24.70
N ASN A 63 17.55 3.04 -23.95
CA ASN A 63 17.81 4.45 -24.13
C ASN A 63 17.61 5.19 -22.78
N ASN A 64 17.97 6.47 -22.75
CA ASN A 64 17.90 7.29 -21.54
C ASN A 64 16.47 7.41 -20.98
N TYR A 65 15.44 7.35 -21.83
CA TYR A 65 14.04 7.40 -21.39
C TYR A 65 13.62 6.11 -20.67
N LYS A 66 13.96 4.94 -21.22
CA LYS A 66 13.70 3.64 -20.60
C LYS A 66 14.36 3.55 -19.23
N ILE A 67 15.63 3.95 -19.14
CA ILE A 67 16.38 4.00 -17.88
C ILE A 67 15.70 4.98 -16.90
N GLY A 68 15.32 6.18 -17.36
CA GLY A 68 14.63 7.16 -16.52
C GLY A 68 13.31 6.65 -15.93
N LEU A 69 12.51 5.94 -16.73
CA LEU A 69 11.25 5.34 -16.27
C LEU A 69 11.49 4.23 -15.24
N ILE A 70 12.47 3.34 -15.47
CA ILE A 70 12.83 2.28 -14.51
C ILE A 70 13.27 2.91 -13.18
N ASN A 71 14.13 3.94 -13.23
CA ASN A 71 14.59 4.64 -12.04
C ASN A 71 13.42 5.30 -11.29
N LEU A 72 12.49 5.96 -11.99
CA LEU A 72 11.31 6.56 -11.39
C LEU A 72 10.43 5.53 -10.65
N ILE A 73 10.24 4.36 -11.25
CA ILE A 73 9.50 3.24 -10.65
C ILE A 73 10.21 2.76 -9.37
N GLN A 74 11.52 2.53 -9.44
CA GLN A 74 12.31 2.07 -8.29
C GLN A 74 12.35 3.11 -7.15
N SER A 75 12.54 4.40 -7.46
CA SER A 75 12.51 5.46 -6.46
C SER A 75 11.14 5.59 -5.77
N SER A 76 10.05 5.27 -6.48
CA SER A 76 8.71 5.30 -5.89
C SER A 76 8.48 4.20 -4.84
N LEU A 77 9.14 3.04 -4.98
CA LEU A 77 9.11 1.96 -3.99
C LEU A 77 10.04 2.22 -2.80
N ASN A 78 11.20 2.82 -3.04
CA ASN A 78 12.23 3.00 -2.03
C ASN A 78 12.14 4.32 -1.27
N ARG A 79 11.02 5.06 -1.37
CA ARG A 79 10.83 6.38 -0.75
C ARG A 79 10.99 6.41 0.78
N LEU A 80 10.93 5.25 1.42
CA LEU A 80 11.05 5.07 2.87
C LEU A 80 12.50 4.90 3.35
N ASN A 81 13.45 4.75 2.44
CA ASN A 81 14.89 4.67 2.70
C ASN A 81 15.60 5.94 2.21
#